data_AF-A0A448WGF5-F1
#
_entry.id   AF-A0A448WGF5-F1
#
_cell.length_a   1.000
_cell.length_b   1.000
_cell.length_c   1.000
_cell.angle_alpha   90.00
_cell.angle_beta   90.00
_cell.angle_gamma   90.00
#
_symmetry.space_group_name_H-M   'P 1'
#
loop_
_entity.id
_entity.type
_entity.pdbx_description
1 polymer ?
#
loop_
_entity_poly.entity_id
_entity_poly.type
_entity_poly.pdbx_seq_one_letter_code
_entity_poly.pdbx_strand_id
1 'polypeptide(L)' 'MNTDIFFGNNFGMHTACVLTGVTSADDLKNLDDSVPKLRPELVFPGVASLLTSLKQAHLLN' A
#
# COMPACT_ATOMS: atom_id res chain seq x y z
N MET A 1 -6.82 -12.82 -0.04
CA MET A 1 -5.80 -11.83 0.34
C MET A 1 -6.24 -10.42 -0.10
N ASN A 2 -7.43 -9.97 0.31
CA ASN A 2 -8.10 -8.78 -0.26
C ASN A 2 -8.83 -7.96 0.81
N THR A 3 -8.33 -7.92 2.05
CA THR A 3 -9.07 -7.33 3.18
C THR A 3 -8.75 -5.86 3.34
N ASP A 4 -7.50 -5.54 3.66
CA ASP A 4 -7.14 -4.23 4.22
C ASP A 4 -7.19 -3.12 3.15
N ILE A 5 -6.63 -3.39 1.97
CA ILE A 5 -6.62 -2.46 0.84
C ILE A 5 -8.03 -2.25 0.28
N PHE A 6 -8.79 -3.34 0.10
CA PHE A 6 -10.17 -3.27 -0.37
C PHE A 6 -11.06 -2.51 0.62
N PHE A 7 -10.86 -2.74 1.92
CA PHE A 7 -11.55 -2.00 2.97
C PHE A 7 -11.21 -0.51 2.89
N GLY A 8 -9.93 -0.14 2.95
CA GLY A 8 -9.53 1.27 2.94
C GLY A 8 -10.04 2.02 1.71
N ASN A 9 -9.89 1.41 0.52
CA ASN A 9 -10.36 1.99 -0.73
C ASN A 9 -11.90 2.09 -0.81
N ASN A 10 -12.65 1.19 -0.18
CA ASN A 10 -14.11 1.29 -0.11
C ASN A 10 -14.59 2.48 0.73
N PHE A 11 -13.80 2.87 1.74
CA PHE A 11 -14.16 3.94 2.67
C PHE A 11 -13.43 5.27 2.36
N GLY A 12 -12.77 5.38 1.21
CA GLY A 12 -12.10 6.61 0.77
C GLY A 12 -10.84 6.96 1.57
N MET A 13 -10.17 5.96 2.15
CA MET A 13 -8.90 6.13 2.86
C MET A 13 -7.72 6.09 1.90
N HIS A 14 -6.62 6.76 2.26
CA HIS A 14 -5.32 6.51 1.65
C HIS A 14 -4.79 5.15 2.11
N THR A 15 -4.34 4.32 1.18
CA THR A 15 -3.93 2.94 1.47
C THR A 15 -2.48 2.67 1.10
N ALA A 16 -1.78 1.95 1.98
CA ALA A 16 -0.41 1.52 1.76
C ALA A 16 -0.28 0.02 2.07
N CYS A 17 0.30 -0.74 1.13
CA CYS A 17 0.62 -2.15 1.34
C CYS A 17 2.07 -2.29 1.80
N VAL A 18 2.30 -3.02 2.90
CA VAL A 18 3.64 -3.39 3.36
C VAL A 18 3.95 -4.84 3.00
N LEU A 19 5.11 -5.08 2.41
CA LEU A 19 5.50 -6.40 1.84
C LEU A 19 6.08 -7.38 2.87
N THR A 20 5.78 -7.18 4.15
CA THR A 20 6.21 -8.07 5.24
C THR A 20 5.15 -9.11 5.62
N GLY A 21 3.95 -8.99 5.05
CA GLY A 21 2.78 -9.80 5.39
C GLY A 21 2.44 -10.85 4.33
N VAL A 22 1.14 -11.07 4.16
CA VAL A 22 0.60 -12.11 3.24
C VAL A 22 0.79 -11.72 1.77
N THR A 23 0.76 -10.42 1.45
CA THR A 23 0.85 -9.91 0.07
C THR A 23 2.28 -9.73 -0.39
N SER A 24 2.63 -10.34 -1.52
CA SER A 24 3.92 -10.16 -2.20
C SER A 24 3.85 -9.08 -3.29
N ALA A 25 5.03 -8.65 -3.78
CA ALA A 25 5.12 -7.72 -4.90
C ALA A 25 4.55 -8.31 -6.20
N ASP A 26 4.66 -9.62 -6.40
CA ASP A 26 4.15 -10.27 -7.62
C ASP A 26 2.63 -10.37 -7.60
N ASP A 27 2.01 -10.56 -6.42
CA ASP A 27 0.55 -10.49 -6.29
C ASP A 27 0.01 -9.11 -6.71
N LEU A 28 0.75 -8.04 -6.39
CA LEU A 28 0.37 -6.66 -6.75
C LEU A 28 0.49 -6.39 -8.26
N LYS A 29 1.43 -7.05 -8.95
CA LYS A 29 1.58 -6.95 -10.41
C LYS A 29 0.45 -7.64 -11.16
N ASN A 30 -0.07 -8.72 -10.58
CA ASN A 30 -1.09 -9.58 -11.16
C ASN A 30 -2.50 -9.25 -10.64
N LEU A 31 -2.71 -8.05 -10.09
CA LEU A 31 -4.04 -7.62 -9.66
C LEU A 31 -4.99 -7.53 -10.84
N ASP A 32 -6.24 -7.93 -10.61
CA ASP A 32 -7.33 -7.79 -11.57
C ASP A 32 -7.71 -6.31 -11.73
N ASP A 33 -7.38 -5.74 -12.89
CA ASP A 33 -7.67 -4.35 -13.23
C ASP A 33 -9.18 -4.05 -13.31
N SER A 34 -10.05 -5.08 -13.40
CA SER A 34 -11.50 -4.90 -13.29
C SER A 34 -11.97 -4.59 -11.86
N VAL A 35 -11.10 -4.78 -10.85
CA VAL A 35 -11.36 -4.49 -9.44
C VAL A 35 -10.34 -3.48 -8.91
N PRO A 36 -10.43 -2.19 -9.30
CA PRO A 36 -9.45 -1.16 -8.94
C PRO A 36 -9.29 -0.97 -7.43
N LYS A 37 -10.33 -1.33 -6.66
CA LYS A 37 -10.32 -1.25 -5.20
C LYS A 37 -9.32 -2.21 -4.52
N LEU A 38 -8.74 -3.16 -5.24
CA LEU A 38 -7.66 -4.01 -4.71
C LEU A 38 -6.28 -3.34 -4.78
N ARG A 39 -6.15 -2.24 -5.51
CA ARG A 39 -4.85 -1.59 -5.74
C ARG A 39 -4.52 -0.62 -4.59
N PRO A 40 -3.40 -0.79 -3.89
CA PRO A 40 -2.94 0.20 -2.91
C PRO A 40 -2.39 1.44 -3.63
N GLU A 41 -2.48 2.60 -2.98
CA GLU A 41 -1.88 3.83 -3.50
C GLU A 41 -0.35 3.80 -3.38
N LEU A 42 0.14 3.25 -2.27
CA LEU A 42 1.57 3.15 -1.97
C LEU A 42 1.97 1.72 -1.61
N VAL A 43 3.22 1.38 -1.89
CA VAL A 43 3.82 0.10 -1.54
C VAL A 43 5.14 0.33 -0.84
N PHE A 44 5.33 -0.31 0.31
CA PHE A 44 6.55 -0.20 1.09
C PHE A 44 7.14 -1.59 1.39
N PRO A 45 8.48 -1.72 1.44
CA PRO A 45 9.11 -2.96 1.87
C PRO A 45 8.70 -3.38 3.28
N GLY A 46 8.44 -2.42 4.17
CA GLY A 46 7.93 -2.68 5.52
C GLY A 46 7.53 -1.39 6.25
N VAL A 47 6.95 -1.53 7.44
CA VAL A 47 6.45 -0.38 8.23
C VAL A 47 7.58 0.59 8.59
N ALA A 48 8.80 0.10 8.82
CA ALA A 48 9.96 0.95 9.11
C ALA A 48 10.30 1.94 7.97
N SER A 49 9.93 1.62 6.73
CA SER A 49 10.13 2.50 5.56
C SER A 49 9.26 3.76 5.63
N LEU A 50 8.16 3.76 6.38
CA LEU A 50 7.33 4.96 6.59
C LEU A 50 8.12 6.05 7.32
N LEU A 51 8.89 5.69 8.36
CA LEU A 51 9.69 6.67 9.12
C LEU A 51 10.72 7.37 8.22
N THR A 52 11.33 6.64 7.28
CA THR A 52 12.28 7.21 6.33
C THR A 52 11.59 8.20 5.38
N SER A 53 10.40 7.84 4.90
CA SER A 53 9.60 8.69 4.01
C SER A 53 9.16 9.99 4.71
N LEU A 54 8.72 9.89 5.97
CA LEU A 54 8.35 11.04 6.79
C LEU A 54 9.53 11.99 7.05
N LYS A 55 10.71 11.42 7.35
CA LYS A 55 11.93 12.21 7.53
C LYS A 55 12.32 12.94 6.25
N GLN A 56 12.22 12.29 5.09
CA GLN A 56 12.51 12.94 3.80
C GLN A 56 11.50 14.05 3.49
N ALA A 57 10.20 13.81 3.69
CA ALA A 57 9.17 14.82 3.49
C ALA A 57 9.36 16.04 4.41
N HIS A 58 9.82 15.83 5.65
CA HIS A 58 10.13 16.93 6.58
C HIS A 58 11.38 17.73 6.19
N LEU A 59 12.36 17.12 5.53
CA LEU A 59 13.56 17.79 5.02
C LEU A 59 13.33 18.57 3.72
N LEU A 60 12.16 18.40 3.09
CA LEU A 60 11.75 19.07 1.86
C LEU A 60 10.77 20.24 2.10
N ASN A 61 10.41 20.50 3.37
CA ASN A 61 9.63 21.65 3.83
C ASN A 61 10.53 22.64 4.59
#